data_AF-A0A6J5C0F5-F1
#
_entry.id   AF-A0A6J5C0F5-F1
#
_cell.length_a   1.000
_cell.length_b   1.000
_cell.length_c   1.000
_cell.angle_alpha   90.00
_cell.angle_beta   90.00
_cell.angle_gamma   90.00
#
_symmetry.space_group_name_H-M   'P 1'
#
loop_
_entity.id
_entity.type
_entity.pdbx_description
1 polymer ?
#
loop_
_entity_poly.entity_id
_entity_poly.type
_entity_poly.pdbx_seq_one_letter_code
_entity_poly.pdbx_strand_id
1 'polypeptide(L)' 'MMTYAIFTPSGAMLAYLTTAIPPTLEKLADHCAEVAGFADRDEWMETTGVGEIAYAPVH' A
#
# COMPACT_ATOMS: atom_id res chain seq x y z
N MET A 1 -7.68 15.19 6.73
CA MET A 1 -7.35 13.83 6.26
C MET A 1 -6.94 13.94 4.81
N MET A 2 -5.92 13.19 4.40
CA MET A 2 -5.43 13.12 3.03
C MET A 2 -5.55 11.68 2.54
N THR A 3 -5.97 11.52 1.28
CA THR A 3 -6.03 10.21 0.64
C THR A 3 -4.76 9.99 -0.15
N TYR A 4 -4.19 8.81 -0.04
CA TYR A 4 -3.02 8.38 -0.79
C TYR A 4 -3.42 7.20 -1.68
N ALA A 5 -3.09 7.27 -2.96
CA ALA A 5 -3.12 6.12 -3.86
C ALA A 5 -1.81 5.36 -3.71
N ILE A 6 -1.90 4.04 -3.59
CA ILE A 6 -0.76 3.12 -3.48
C ILE A 6 -0.72 2.28 -4.74
N PHE A 7 0.44 2.17 -5.37
CA PHE A 7 0.61 1.49 -6.64
C PHE A 7 1.97 0.81 -6.74
N THR A 8 2.08 -0.19 -7.62
CA THR A 8 3.36 -0.79 -7.99
C THR A 8 4.23 0.23 -8.76
N PRO A 9 5.55 0.02 -8.87
CA PRO A 9 6.40 0.85 -9.74
C PRO A 9 5.96 0.88 -11.21
N SER A 10 5.28 -0.19 -11.66
CA SER A 10 4.68 -0.27 -12.99
C SER A 10 3.36 0.51 -13.14
N GLY A 11 2.85 1.11 -12.06
CA GLY A 11 1.63 1.92 -12.04
C GLY A 11 0.34 1.13 -11.80
N ALA A 12 0.42 -0.15 -11.43
CA ALA A 12 -0.77 -0.94 -11.09
C ALA A 12 -1.29 -0.52 -9.71
N MET A 13 -2.57 -0.19 -9.61
CA MET A 13 -3.19 0.24 -8.37
C MET A 13 -3.26 -0.93 -7.37
N LEU A 14 -2.85 -0.67 -6.12
CA LEU A 14 -2.89 -1.64 -5.02
C LEU A 14 -4.01 -1.31 -4.04
N ALA A 15 -4.04 -0.07 -3.54
CA ALA A 15 -5.02 0.35 -2.54
C ALA A 15 -5.10 1.87 -2.42
N TYR A 16 -6.11 2.34 -1.67
CA TYR A 16 -6.20 3.72 -1.19
C TYR A 16 -6.14 3.75 0.33
N LEU A 17 -5.41 4.72 0.90
CA LEU A 17 -5.34 4.94 2.34
C LEU A 17 -5.69 6.39 2.66
N THR A 18 -6.67 6.59 3.55
CA THR A 18 -7.01 7.92 4.09
C THR A 18 -6.46 8.06 5.50
N THR A 19 -5.58 9.04 5.72
CA THR A 19 -4.95 9.27 7.03
C THR A 19 -4.81 10.76 7.34
N ALA A 20 -4.79 11.12 8.62
CA ALA A 20 -4.56 12.50 9.06
C ALA A 20 -3.08 12.91 9.02
N ILE A 21 -2.16 11.95 9.06
CA ILE A 21 -0.71 12.15 9.11
C ILE A 21 -0.08 11.40 7.93
N PRO A 22 0.98 11.93 7.28
CA PRO A 22 1.71 11.21 6.24
C PRO A 22 2.10 9.79 6.69
N PRO A 23 1.71 8.75 5.94
CA PRO A 23 1.99 7.37 6.31
C PRO A 23 3.46 7.01 6.01
N THR A 24 3.99 6.02 6.74
CA THR A 24 5.27 5.38 6.40
C THR A 24 5.06 4.33 5.32
N LEU A 25 6.12 3.96 4.60
CA LEU A 25 6.08 2.88 3.60
C LEU A 25 5.62 1.55 4.22
N GLU A 26 6.09 1.25 5.44
CA GLU A 26 5.66 0.06 6.18
C GLU A 26 4.15 0.05 6.38
N LYS A 27 3.58 1.16 6.87
CA LYS A 27 2.14 1.27 7.10
C LYS A 27 1.32 1.18 5.80
N LEU A 28 1.86 1.67 4.69
CA LEU A 28 1.23 1.54 3.37
C LEU A 28 1.24 0.07 2.91
N ALA A 29 2.34 -0.63 3.09
CA ALA A 29 2.46 -2.03 2.72
C ALA A 29 1.60 -2.94 3.62
N ASP A 30 1.56 -2.68 4.92
CA ASP A 30 0.69 -3.39 5.86
C ASP A 30 -0.79 -3.21 5.48
N HIS A 31 -1.18 -1.98 5.09
CA HIS A 31 -2.53 -1.70 4.60
C HIS A 31 -2.85 -2.43 3.29
N CYS A 32 -1.89 -2.52 2.36
CA CYS A 32 -2.06 -3.31 1.14
C CYS A 32 -2.28 -4.79 1.45
N ALA A 33 -1.54 -5.36 2.40
CA ALA A 33 -1.71 -6.74 2.84
C ALA A 33 -3.11 -6.96 3.46
N GLU A 34 -3.54 -6.08 4.37
CA GLU A 34 -4.86 -6.13 5.00
C GLU A 34 -5.99 -6.06 3.96
N VAL A 35 -5.92 -5.10 3.02
CA VAL A 35 -6.92 -4.93 1.95
C VAL A 35 -6.97 -6.15 1.03
N ALA A 36 -5.82 -6.78 0.77
CA ALA A 36 -5.73 -7.97 -0.06
C ALA A 36 -6.07 -9.28 0.70
N GLY A 37 -6.31 -9.20 2.01
CA GLY A 37 -6.75 -10.33 2.85
C GLY A 37 -5.61 -11.23 3.35
N PHE A 38 -4.38 -10.73 3.38
CA PHE A 38 -3.21 -11.45 3.92
C PHE A 38 -3.06 -11.17 5.43
N ALA A 39 -2.41 -12.09 6.15
CA ALA A 39 -2.20 -11.95 7.59
C ALA A 39 -1.18 -10.85 7.92
N ASP A 40 -0.17 -10.70 7.08
CA ASP A 40 0.87 -9.69 7.22
C ASP A 40 1.48 -9.30 5.86
N ARG A 41 2.35 -8.30 5.92
CA ARG A 41 3.08 -7.77 4.76
C ARG A 41 3.98 -8.81 4.12
N ASP A 42 4.64 -9.66 4.91
CA ASP A 42 5.63 -10.59 4.39
C ASP A 42 4.93 -11.67 3.56
N GLU A 43 3.81 -12.22 4.06
CA GLU A 43 2.95 -13.16 3.32
C GLU A 43 2.42 -12.54 2.01
N TRP A 44 1.99 -11.27 2.07
CA TRP A 44 1.55 -10.53 0.89
C TRP A 44 2.68 -10.35 -0.14
N MET A 45 3.87 -9.96 0.30
CA MET A 45 5.04 -9.75 -0.57
C MET A 45 5.49 -11.06 -1.22
N GLU A 46 5.57 -12.15 -0.46
CA GLU A 46 5.94 -13.47 -0.97
C GLU A 46 4.93 -13.99 -1.99
N THR A 47 3.63 -13.82 -1.71
CA THR A 47 2.55 -14.34 -2.56
C THR A 47 2.38 -13.53 -3.84
N THR A 48 2.47 -12.20 -3.74
CA THR A 48 2.21 -11.29 -4.88
C THR A 48 3.46 -10.91 -5.67
N GLY A 49 4.65 -11.10 -5.09
CA GLY A 49 5.92 -10.66 -5.66
C GLY A 49 6.11 -9.14 -5.64
N VAL A 50 5.29 -8.40 -4.89
CA VAL A 50 5.40 -6.94 -4.77
C VAL A 50 6.54 -6.59 -3.81
N GLY A 51 7.73 -6.37 -4.34
CA GLY A 51 8.92 -5.96 -3.57
C GLY A 51 9.05 -4.46 -3.33
N GLU A 52 8.31 -3.65 -4.09
CA GLU A 52 8.38 -2.18 -4.05
C GLU A 52 6.98 -1.58 -4.23
N ILE A 53 6.74 -0.46 -3.55
CA ILE A 53 5.51 0.32 -3.69
C ILE A 53 5.85 1.80 -3.87
N ALA A 54 5.00 2.49 -4.63
CA ALA A 54 4.99 3.93 -4.74
C ALA A 54 3.63 4.47 -4.26
N TYR A 55 3.62 5.71 -3.81
CA TYR A 55 2.40 6.35 -3.34
C TYR A 55 2.36 7.83 -3.71
N ALA A 56 1.15 8.33 -3.94
CA ALA A 56 0.91 9.74 -4.23
C ALA A 56 -0.35 10.25 -3.51
N PRO A 57 -0.33 11.49 -2.98
CA PRO A 57 -1.54 12.13 -2.50
C PRO A 57 -2.54 12.32 -3.66
N VAL A 58 -3.82 12.07 -3.40
CA VAL A 58 -4.93 12.32 -4.33
C VAL A 58 -5.93 13.28 -3.69
N HIS A 59 -6.46 14.21 -4.51
CA HIS A 59 -7.39 15.27 -4.13
C HIS A 59 -8.84 14.91 -4.45
#